data_AF-A0A7S0BWG3-F1
#
_entry.id   AF-A0A7S0BWG3-F1
#
_cell.length_a   1.000
_cell.length_b   1.000
_cell.length_c   1.000
_cell.angle_alpha   90.00
_cell.angle_beta   90.00
_cell.angle_gamma   90.00
#
_symmetry.space_group_name_H-M   'P 1'
#
loop_
_entity.id
_entity.type
_entity.pdbx_description
1 polymer ?
#
loop_
_entity_poly.entity_id
_entity_poly.type
_entity_poly.pdbx_seq_one_letter_code
_entity_poly.pdbx_strand_id
1 'polypeptide(L)'
;GNVYQQSNFSISRANFCANVFVEAPTSEVIVKAICSSIHDPKSNDPLGLRAELLFSRCLRHYHQAAIDTAASCALLSSNKSPPPCHSYSALAKDPLVLLKCHVSIWDRLGLRRMLLSIIQRLFKANANILRDAAPTKKLAHEMLLCRDLILVRSLVLYMSGDVASLSQYGIKNKYGVISNNKLPSNATFCAVTCGIIRSMVAQRRGLVAMMIKQGLSNNAVDWIVEFVPECLSDARYLCTCLSDERNFLTASERLAVADASLRIATAHGYRNESLAQPLLYSSLSVLISSFFLVLGPVGVAVNVLCEKETGEDITQKCRKSTLRMLNALQNISSSKSDVLKNEVAIGLGKLITHCKSEGVMGGVTGVAAKRRKVVVKEIWDATIRVMNTLGAQI
;
A
#
# COMPACT_ATOMS: atom_id res chain seq x y z
N GLY A 1 7.36 28.21 -13.66
CA GLY A 1 7.88 27.50 -14.83
C GLY A 1 7.84 26.01 -14.55
N ASN A 2 6.95 25.28 -15.22
CA ASN A 2 6.86 23.82 -15.17
C ASN A 2 6.62 23.33 -16.59
N VAL A 3 7.69 22.86 -17.23
CA VAL A 3 7.63 22.13 -18.49
C VAL A 3 7.32 20.67 -18.11
N TYR A 4 6.04 20.29 -18.17
CA TYR A 4 5.67 18.88 -18.22
C TYR A 4 6.13 18.34 -19.57
N GLN A 5 7.25 17.62 -19.59
CA GLN A 5 7.60 16.75 -20.71
C GLN A 5 6.51 15.68 -20.83
N GLN A 6 5.61 15.87 -21.80
CA GLN A 6 4.82 14.81 -22.38
C GLN A 6 5.79 13.81 -23.01
N SER A 7 6.14 12.74 -22.26
CA SER A 7 6.87 11.62 -22.83
C SER A 7 5.96 10.87 -23.79
N ASN A 8 6.28 10.99 -25.08
CA ASN A 8 5.70 10.30 -26.22
C ASN A 8 5.51 8.79 -25.98
N PHE A 9 4.30 8.38 -25.60
CA PHE A 9 3.86 6.97 -25.58
C PHE A 9 2.98 6.59 -26.79
N SER A 10 3.00 7.42 -27.83
CA SER A 10 2.01 7.36 -28.93
C SER A 10 2.50 6.65 -30.20
N ILE A 11 3.79 6.26 -30.30
CA ILE A 11 4.35 5.85 -31.61
C ILE A 11 4.45 4.33 -31.80
N SER A 12 4.32 3.50 -30.76
CA SER A 12 4.39 2.02 -30.92
C SER A 12 3.03 1.32 -31.07
N ARG A 13 1.89 2.03 -31.00
CA ARG A 13 0.55 1.44 -31.15
C ARG A 13 0.05 1.38 -32.59
N ALA A 14 0.60 2.19 -33.49
CA ALA A 14 0.06 2.36 -34.84
C ALA A 14 0.47 1.24 -35.83
N ASN A 15 1.64 0.62 -35.66
CA ASN A 15 2.19 -0.28 -36.68
C ASN A 15 1.75 -1.76 -36.56
N PHE A 16 0.85 -2.11 -35.62
CA PHE A 16 0.35 -3.50 -35.47
C PHE A 16 -1.12 -3.68 -35.88
N CYS A 17 -1.76 -2.64 -36.42
CA CYS A 17 -3.20 -2.63 -36.72
C CYS A 17 -3.57 -2.74 -38.20
N ALA A 18 -2.61 -2.86 -39.12
CA ALA A 18 -2.91 -3.03 -40.54
C ALA A 18 -2.61 -4.48 -40.95
N ASN A 19 -3.65 -5.15 -41.46
CA ASN A 19 -3.67 -6.45 -42.11
C ASN A 19 -3.94 -7.65 -41.18
N VAL A 20 -5.20 -8.10 -41.26
CA VAL A 20 -5.71 -9.49 -41.26
C VAL A 20 -7.15 -9.41 -40.70
N PHE A 21 -8.11 -9.16 -41.61
CA PHE A 21 -9.51 -9.52 -41.41
C PHE A 21 -9.61 -11.04 -41.58
N VAL A 22 -9.41 -11.77 -40.48
CA VAL A 22 -9.70 -13.20 -40.38
C VAL A 22 -10.45 -13.33 -39.06
N GLU A 23 -11.68 -13.84 -39.14
CA GLU A 23 -12.63 -14.26 -38.09
C GLU A 23 -12.35 -13.83 -36.63
N ALA A 24 -13.41 -13.37 -35.94
CA ALA A 24 -13.31 -13.01 -34.52
C ALA A 24 -12.63 -14.16 -33.74
N PRO A 25 -11.53 -13.88 -33.01
CA PRO A 25 -10.78 -14.94 -32.34
C PRO A 25 -11.66 -15.64 -31.32
N THR A 26 -11.71 -16.97 -31.35
CA THR A 26 -12.53 -17.75 -30.41
C THR A 26 -11.93 -17.75 -29.00
N SER A 27 -12.70 -18.21 -28.01
CA SER A 27 -12.20 -18.41 -26.63
C SER A 27 -10.96 -19.32 -26.60
N GLU A 28 -10.89 -20.32 -27.48
CA GLU A 28 -9.75 -21.24 -27.62
C GLU A 28 -8.47 -20.50 -28.05
N VAL A 29 -8.59 -19.52 -28.94
CA VAL A 29 -7.45 -18.69 -29.38
C VAL A 29 -6.87 -17.89 -28.22
N ILE A 30 -7.73 -17.36 -27.33
CA ILE A 30 -7.29 -16.66 -26.11
C ILE A 30 -6.58 -17.62 -25.17
N VAL A 31 -7.19 -18.78 -24.88
CA VAL A 31 -6.60 -19.80 -23.99
C VAL A 31 -5.22 -20.19 -24.50
N LYS A 32 -5.10 -20.49 -25.80
CA LYS A 32 -3.82 -20.81 -26.43
C LYS A 32 -2.81 -19.66 -26.31
N ALA A 33 -3.23 -18.41 -26.51
CA ALA A 33 -2.33 -17.25 -26.37
C ALA A 33 -1.84 -17.05 -24.94
N ILE A 34 -2.74 -17.18 -23.94
CA ILE A 34 -2.39 -17.12 -22.52
C ILE A 34 -1.42 -18.24 -22.16
N CYS A 35 -1.76 -19.49 -22.47
CA CYS A 35 -0.93 -20.65 -22.18
C CYS A 35 0.42 -20.58 -22.90
N SER A 36 0.46 -20.13 -24.16
CA SER A 36 1.71 -19.93 -24.90
C SER A 36 2.55 -18.84 -24.26
N SER A 37 1.95 -17.75 -23.76
CA SER A 37 2.70 -16.80 -22.94
C SER A 37 3.26 -17.54 -21.72
N ILE A 38 2.42 -18.15 -20.88
CA ILE A 38 2.80 -18.72 -19.57
C ILE A 38 3.89 -19.78 -19.68
N HIS A 39 3.70 -20.76 -20.56
CA HIS A 39 4.40 -22.03 -20.53
C HIS A 39 5.52 -22.15 -21.57
N ASP A 40 5.51 -21.35 -22.64
CA ASP A 40 6.56 -21.39 -23.67
C ASP A 40 7.67 -20.36 -23.36
N PRO A 41 8.86 -20.80 -22.93
CA PRO A 41 9.99 -19.89 -22.68
C PRO A 41 10.51 -19.21 -23.96
N LYS A 42 10.14 -19.71 -25.15
CA LYS A 42 10.46 -19.13 -26.46
C LYS A 42 9.28 -18.33 -27.03
N SER A 43 8.24 -18.08 -26.23
CA SER A 43 7.06 -17.35 -26.68
C SER A 43 7.41 -15.99 -27.26
N ASN A 44 6.82 -15.67 -28.41
CA ASN A 44 6.85 -14.33 -28.99
C ASN A 44 5.99 -13.32 -28.20
N ASP A 45 5.38 -13.72 -27.09
CA ASP A 45 4.59 -12.86 -26.19
C ASP A 45 5.00 -13.00 -24.71
N PRO A 46 6.26 -12.66 -24.36
CA PRO A 46 6.78 -12.84 -23.00
C PRO A 46 6.07 -11.95 -21.96
N LEU A 47 5.51 -10.82 -22.40
CA LEU A 47 4.77 -9.87 -21.54
C LEU A 47 3.25 -10.13 -21.52
N GLY A 48 2.75 -11.04 -22.36
CA GLY A 48 1.31 -11.33 -22.47
C GLY A 48 0.48 -10.23 -23.14
N LEU A 49 1.11 -9.32 -23.90
CA LEU A 49 0.44 -8.18 -24.54
C LEU A 49 -0.41 -8.62 -25.75
N ARG A 50 0.04 -9.65 -26.48
CA ARG A 50 -0.76 -10.23 -27.57
C ARG A 50 -1.99 -10.94 -26.98
N ALA A 51 -1.83 -11.66 -25.89
CA ALA A 51 -2.96 -12.26 -25.16
C ALA A 51 -3.96 -11.19 -24.68
N GLU A 52 -3.48 -10.07 -24.12
CA GLU A 52 -4.32 -8.93 -23.69
C GLU A 52 -5.12 -8.32 -24.86
N LEU A 53 -4.47 -8.15 -26.02
CA LEU A 53 -5.13 -7.62 -27.22
C LEU A 53 -6.24 -8.55 -27.72
N LEU A 54 -5.94 -9.86 -27.80
CA LEU A 54 -6.90 -10.88 -28.23
C LEU A 54 -8.09 -10.94 -27.27
N PHE A 55 -7.82 -10.99 -25.97
CA PHE A 55 -8.85 -10.92 -24.93
C PHE A 55 -9.78 -9.71 -25.10
N SER A 56 -9.21 -8.53 -25.30
CA SER A 56 -9.96 -7.29 -25.51
C SER A 56 -10.79 -7.32 -26.81
N ARG A 57 -10.31 -7.98 -27.86
CA ARG A 57 -11.06 -8.17 -29.11
C ARG A 57 -12.22 -9.14 -28.89
N CYS A 58 -12.00 -10.28 -28.25
CA CYS A 58 -13.04 -11.28 -28.00
C CYS A 58 -14.17 -10.72 -27.14
N LEU A 59 -13.87 -9.88 -26.15
CA LEU A 59 -14.88 -9.20 -25.32
C LEU A 59 -15.84 -8.30 -26.13
N ARG A 60 -15.48 -7.89 -27.36
CA ARG A 60 -16.35 -7.11 -28.25
C ARG A 60 -17.31 -7.98 -29.06
N HIS A 61 -17.01 -9.27 -29.20
CA HIS A 61 -17.72 -10.17 -30.11
C HIS A 61 -18.47 -11.30 -29.40
N TYR A 62 -18.06 -11.66 -28.18
CA TYR A 62 -18.60 -12.79 -27.44
C TYR A 62 -19.14 -12.39 -26.07
N HIS A 63 -19.98 -13.25 -25.49
CA HIS A 63 -20.48 -13.06 -24.13
C HIS A 63 -19.33 -12.99 -23.13
N GLN A 64 -19.27 -11.88 -22.40
CA GLN A 64 -18.23 -11.59 -21.41
C GLN A 64 -18.00 -12.73 -20.42
N ALA A 65 -19.08 -13.35 -19.91
CA ALA A 65 -18.97 -14.45 -18.95
C ALA A 65 -18.20 -15.66 -19.50
N ALA A 66 -18.39 -15.99 -20.79
CA ALA A 66 -17.67 -17.09 -21.43
C ALA A 66 -16.18 -16.77 -21.59
N ILE A 67 -15.86 -15.54 -22.01
CA ILE A 67 -14.48 -15.08 -22.20
C ILE A 67 -13.73 -14.96 -20.87
N ASP A 68 -14.36 -14.38 -19.85
CA ASP A 68 -13.80 -14.26 -18.50
C ASP A 68 -13.54 -15.64 -17.90
N THR A 69 -14.44 -16.60 -18.12
CA THR A 69 -14.27 -17.99 -17.64
C THR A 69 -13.09 -18.65 -18.34
N ALA A 70 -13.05 -18.64 -19.67
CA ALA A 70 -11.98 -19.27 -20.43
C ALA A 70 -10.60 -18.68 -20.07
N ALA A 71 -10.50 -17.35 -19.99
CA ALA A 71 -9.28 -16.66 -19.60
C ALA A 71 -8.88 -16.96 -18.15
N SER A 72 -9.83 -17.00 -17.21
CA SER A 72 -9.58 -17.36 -15.81
C SER A 72 -9.00 -18.77 -15.68
N CYS A 73 -9.60 -19.75 -16.36
CA CYS A 73 -9.12 -21.13 -16.34
C CYS A 73 -7.70 -21.23 -16.92
N ALA A 74 -7.43 -20.51 -18.02
CA ALA A 74 -6.09 -20.45 -18.61
C ALA A 74 -5.06 -19.78 -17.69
N LEU A 75 -5.41 -18.69 -17.03
CA LEU A 75 -4.54 -18.01 -16.07
C LEU A 75 -4.29 -18.86 -14.82
N LEU A 76 -5.26 -19.66 -14.38
CA LEU A 76 -5.10 -20.59 -13.25
C LEU A 76 -4.38 -21.90 -13.65
N SER A 77 -4.12 -22.11 -14.93
CA SER A 77 -3.48 -23.34 -15.39
C SER A 77 -2.01 -23.43 -14.98
N SER A 78 -1.53 -24.65 -14.77
CA SER A 78 -0.14 -24.93 -14.42
C SER A 78 0.51 -25.81 -15.47
N ASN A 79 1.84 -25.79 -15.58
CA ASN A 79 2.58 -26.70 -16.46
C ASN A 79 2.30 -28.19 -16.17
N LYS A 80 1.82 -28.52 -14.96
CA LYS A 80 1.71 -29.88 -14.45
C LYS A 80 0.26 -30.39 -14.39
N SER A 81 -0.73 -29.56 -14.70
CA SER A 81 -2.14 -29.91 -14.58
C SER A 81 -2.97 -29.20 -15.65
N PRO A 82 -4.03 -29.84 -16.17
CA PRO A 82 -4.95 -29.16 -17.07
C PRO A 82 -5.55 -27.91 -16.40
N PRO A 83 -6.00 -26.90 -17.18
CA PRO A 83 -6.72 -25.75 -16.66
C PRO A 83 -7.89 -26.21 -15.78
N PRO A 84 -8.08 -25.65 -14.58
CA PRO A 84 -9.23 -26.00 -13.75
C PRO A 84 -10.53 -25.60 -14.48
N CYS A 85 -11.51 -26.50 -14.51
CA CYS A 85 -12.81 -26.20 -15.13
C CYS A 85 -13.72 -25.47 -14.14
N HIS A 86 -13.50 -24.17 -13.97
CA HIS A 86 -14.43 -23.33 -13.22
C HIS A 86 -15.57 -22.84 -14.13
N SER A 87 -16.79 -22.78 -13.60
CA SER A 87 -17.90 -22.05 -14.23
C SER A 87 -17.86 -20.57 -13.84
N TYR A 88 -18.46 -19.70 -14.65
CA TYR A 88 -18.58 -18.28 -14.31
C TYR A 88 -19.28 -18.07 -12.96
N SER A 89 -20.31 -18.87 -12.65
CA SER A 89 -21.03 -18.81 -11.38
C SER A 89 -20.11 -19.13 -10.19
N ALA A 90 -19.25 -20.14 -10.32
CA ALA A 90 -18.27 -20.48 -9.29
C ALA A 90 -17.27 -19.33 -9.08
N LEU A 91 -16.75 -18.77 -10.17
CA LEU A 91 -15.83 -17.61 -10.12
C LEU A 91 -16.49 -16.36 -9.52
N ALA A 92 -17.78 -16.14 -9.78
CA ALA A 92 -18.52 -15.02 -9.20
C ALA A 92 -18.84 -15.22 -7.71
N LYS A 93 -18.97 -16.47 -7.25
CA LYS A 93 -19.15 -16.78 -5.82
C LYS A 93 -17.86 -16.61 -5.02
N ASP A 94 -16.72 -16.99 -5.59
CA ASP A 94 -15.40 -16.78 -4.98
C ASP A 94 -14.39 -16.19 -6.00
N PRO A 95 -14.35 -14.87 -6.16
CA PRO A 95 -13.43 -14.23 -7.08
C PRO A 95 -11.98 -14.22 -6.57
N LEU A 96 -11.74 -14.54 -5.29
CA LEU A 96 -10.39 -14.56 -4.71
C LEU A 96 -9.57 -15.76 -5.20
N VAL A 97 -10.21 -16.78 -5.78
CA VAL A 97 -9.52 -17.90 -6.44
C VAL A 97 -8.49 -17.42 -7.47
N LEU A 98 -8.74 -16.28 -8.12
CA LEU A 98 -7.83 -15.68 -9.10
C LEU A 98 -6.53 -15.14 -8.50
N LEU A 99 -6.44 -14.99 -7.17
CA LEU A 99 -5.18 -14.71 -6.49
C LEU A 99 -4.25 -15.93 -6.41
N LYS A 100 -4.76 -17.14 -6.71
CA LYS A 100 -3.94 -18.37 -6.79
C LYS A 100 -3.16 -18.50 -8.11
N CYS A 101 -3.33 -17.57 -9.04
CA CYS A 101 -2.52 -17.48 -10.25
C CYS A 101 -1.02 -17.44 -9.89
N HIS A 102 -0.19 -18.13 -10.68
CA HIS A 102 1.25 -18.17 -10.46
C HIS A 102 1.87 -16.76 -10.49
N VAL A 103 2.91 -16.51 -9.69
CA VAL A 103 3.55 -15.18 -9.56
C VAL A 103 4.00 -14.62 -10.92
N SER A 104 4.47 -15.48 -11.84
CA SER A 104 4.86 -15.07 -13.19
C SER A 104 3.75 -14.41 -14.01
N ILE A 105 2.48 -14.64 -13.68
CA ILE A 105 1.33 -13.97 -14.32
C ILE A 105 1.26 -12.52 -13.87
N TRP A 106 1.51 -12.27 -12.58
CA TRP A 106 1.54 -10.94 -12.01
C TRP A 106 2.71 -10.12 -12.54
N ASP A 107 3.84 -10.76 -12.82
CA ASP A 107 5.04 -10.10 -13.39
C ASP A 107 4.87 -9.70 -14.86
N ARG A 108 3.90 -10.31 -15.56
CA ARG A 108 3.66 -10.06 -16.99
C ARG A 108 2.56 -9.04 -17.18
N LEU A 109 2.95 -7.90 -17.74
CA LEU A 109 2.09 -6.72 -17.83
C LEU A 109 0.71 -7.01 -18.44
N GLY A 110 0.66 -7.69 -19.59
CA GLY A 110 -0.60 -7.98 -20.28
C GLY A 110 -1.47 -8.98 -19.53
N LEU A 111 -0.89 -10.07 -19.02
CA LEU A 111 -1.64 -11.07 -18.25
C LEU A 111 -2.17 -10.50 -16.93
N ARG A 112 -1.36 -9.70 -16.22
CA ARG A 112 -1.78 -8.98 -15.02
C ARG A 112 -2.97 -8.06 -15.31
N ARG A 113 -2.95 -7.30 -16.41
CA ARG A 113 -4.07 -6.42 -16.79
C ARG A 113 -5.34 -7.19 -17.11
N MET A 114 -5.22 -8.32 -17.82
CA MET A 114 -6.36 -9.22 -18.07
C MET A 114 -6.94 -9.74 -16.76
N LEU A 115 -6.09 -10.29 -15.89
CA LEU A 115 -6.47 -10.83 -14.58
C LEU A 115 -7.20 -9.79 -13.74
N LEU A 116 -6.64 -8.58 -13.63
CA LEU A 116 -7.23 -7.47 -12.90
C LEU A 116 -8.58 -7.03 -13.48
N SER A 117 -8.71 -7.00 -14.80
CA SER A 117 -9.97 -6.69 -15.49
C SER A 117 -11.06 -7.72 -15.18
N ILE A 118 -10.71 -9.01 -15.19
CA ILE A 118 -11.62 -10.11 -14.85
C ILE A 118 -12.02 -10.02 -13.36
N ILE A 119 -11.04 -9.89 -12.46
CA ILE A 119 -11.27 -9.77 -11.01
C ILE A 119 -12.25 -8.63 -10.71
N GLN A 120 -12.09 -7.46 -11.33
CA GLN A 120 -12.98 -6.32 -11.09
C GLN A 120 -14.44 -6.64 -11.44
N ARG A 121 -14.68 -7.34 -12.56
CA ARG A 121 -16.02 -7.74 -12.98
C ARG A 121 -16.61 -8.82 -12.08
N LEU A 122 -15.82 -9.81 -11.69
CA LEU A 122 -16.25 -10.84 -10.75
C LEU A 122 -16.53 -10.26 -9.36
N PHE A 123 -15.74 -9.30 -8.88
CA PHE A 123 -15.99 -8.58 -7.62
C PHE A 123 -17.30 -7.81 -7.63
N LYS A 124 -17.67 -7.23 -8.78
CA LYS A 124 -18.98 -6.57 -8.97
C LYS A 124 -20.12 -7.59 -8.88
N ALA A 125 -20.01 -8.73 -9.57
CA ALA A 125 -21.00 -9.80 -9.51
C ALA A 125 -21.12 -10.37 -8.08
N ASN A 126 -19.98 -10.68 -7.46
CA ASN A 126 -19.89 -11.15 -6.08
C ASN A 126 -20.50 -10.16 -5.08
N ALA A 127 -20.37 -8.85 -5.33
CA ALA A 127 -20.97 -7.85 -4.46
C ALA A 127 -22.50 -7.86 -4.46
N ASN A 128 -23.12 -8.23 -5.57
CA ASN A 128 -24.56 -8.44 -5.64
C ASN A 128 -24.94 -9.71 -4.89
N ILE A 129 -24.24 -10.82 -5.17
CA ILE A 129 -24.46 -12.12 -4.49
C ILE A 129 -24.37 -11.97 -2.96
N LEU A 130 -23.35 -11.28 -2.43
CA LEU A 130 -23.18 -11.08 -0.99
C LEU A 130 -24.25 -10.17 -0.38
N ARG A 131 -24.76 -9.19 -1.11
CA ARG A 131 -25.85 -8.32 -0.62
C ARG A 131 -27.17 -9.08 -0.56
N ASP A 132 -27.42 -9.94 -1.53
CA ASP A 132 -28.65 -10.72 -1.62
C ASP A 132 -28.67 -11.89 -0.62
N ALA A 133 -27.50 -12.50 -0.37
CA ALA A 133 -27.37 -13.66 0.50
C ALA A 133 -27.22 -13.31 2.00
N ALA A 134 -26.72 -12.11 2.33
CA ALA A 134 -26.45 -11.77 3.72
C ALA A 134 -27.74 -11.43 4.49
N PRO A 135 -27.89 -11.92 5.74
CA PRO A 135 -29.06 -11.64 6.59
C PRO A 135 -29.18 -10.15 6.97
N THR A 136 -28.08 -9.39 6.96
CA THR A 136 -28.09 -7.96 7.26
C THR A 136 -27.19 -7.18 6.32
N LYS A 137 -27.54 -5.91 6.07
CA LYS A 137 -26.70 -4.96 5.32
C LYS A 137 -25.32 -4.77 5.95
N LYS A 138 -25.23 -4.85 7.29
CA LYS A 138 -23.98 -4.73 8.04
C LYS A 138 -23.06 -5.92 7.75
N LEU A 139 -23.56 -7.15 7.84
CA LEU A 139 -22.76 -8.33 7.53
C LEU A 139 -22.31 -8.34 6.06
N ALA A 140 -23.21 -7.98 5.12
CA ALA A 140 -22.84 -7.81 3.72
C ALA A 140 -21.68 -6.83 3.55
N HIS A 141 -21.73 -5.69 4.25
CA HIS A 141 -20.67 -4.69 4.21
C HIS A 141 -19.34 -5.22 4.75
N GLU A 142 -19.35 -5.92 5.89
CA GLU A 142 -18.16 -6.52 6.50
C GLU A 142 -17.53 -7.58 5.59
N MET A 143 -18.32 -8.48 5.00
CA MET A 143 -17.83 -9.49 4.05
C MET A 143 -17.18 -8.83 2.82
N LEU A 144 -17.80 -7.78 2.29
CA LEU A 144 -17.25 -7.02 1.17
C LEU A 144 -15.95 -6.31 1.55
N LEU A 145 -15.88 -5.73 2.75
CA LEU A 145 -14.66 -5.10 3.25
C LEU A 145 -13.52 -6.12 3.38
N CYS A 146 -13.77 -7.29 3.98
CA CYS A 146 -12.78 -8.36 4.12
C CYS A 146 -12.26 -8.86 2.76
N ARG A 147 -13.16 -9.07 1.80
CA ARG A 147 -12.79 -9.47 0.43
C ARG A 147 -11.93 -8.42 -0.25
N ASP A 148 -12.37 -7.16 -0.21
CA ASP A 148 -11.67 -6.05 -0.85
C ASP A 148 -10.31 -5.80 -0.18
N LEU A 149 -10.21 -6.06 1.13
CA LEU A 149 -8.99 -5.96 1.93
C LEU A 149 -7.93 -6.97 1.47
N ILE A 150 -8.31 -8.23 1.25
CA ILE A 150 -7.39 -9.27 0.78
C ILE A 150 -6.76 -8.86 -0.56
N LEU A 151 -7.59 -8.43 -1.52
CA LEU A 151 -7.10 -8.02 -2.84
C LEU A 151 -6.21 -6.77 -2.75
N VAL A 152 -6.69 -5.70 -2.12
CA VAL A 152 -5.94 -4.44 -2.06
C VAL A 152 -4.63 -4.60 -1.28
N ARG A 153 -4.63 -5.31 -0.14
CA ARG A 153 -3.41 -5.58 0.61
C ARG A 153 -2.40 -6.37 -0.23
N SER A 154 -2.85 -7.41 -0.92
CA SER A 154 -1.99 -8.22 -1.80
C SER A 154 -1.36 -7.39 -2.91
N LEU A 155 -2.15 -6.54 -3.56
CA LEU A 155 -1.67 -5.66 -4.62
C LEU A 155 -0.71 -4.59 -4.08
N VAL A 156 -1.03 -3.95 -2.95
CA VAL A 156 -0.15 -2.94 -2.35
C VAL A 156 1.20 -3.55 -1.99
N LEU A 157 1.23 -4.73 -1.35
CA LEU A 157 2.47 -5.43 -1.00
C LEU A 157 3.30 -5.83 -2.24
N TYR A 158 2.62 -6.26 -3.31
CA TYR A 158 3.27 -6.54 -4.58
C TYR A 158 3.88 -5.27 -5.19
N MET A 159 3.13 -4.16 -5.18
CA MET A 159 3.53 -2.90 -5.80
C MET A 159 4.60 -2.14 -5.00
N SER A 160 4.61 -2.26 -3.67
CA SER A 160 5.61 -1.66 -2.78
C SER A 160 6.98 -2.32 -2.87
N GLY A 161 7.10 -3.43 -3.60
CA GLY A 161 8.34 -4.20 -3.71
C GLY A 161 8.64 -5.05 -2.47
N ASP A 162 7.73 -5.12 -1.48
CA ASP A 162 7.92 -5.99 -0.32
C ASP A 162 7.97 -7.46 -0.73
N VAL A 163 7.20 -7.84 -1.75
CA VAL A 163 7.20 -9.19 -2.33
C VAL A 163 8.42 -9.43 -3.23
N ALA A 164 9.08 -8.39 -3.75
CA ALA A 164 10.29 -8.54 -4.57
C ALA A 164 11.50 -9.05 -3.77
N SER A 165 11.43 -9.04 -2.44
CA SER A 165 12.39 -9.75 -1.58
C SER A 165 12.28 -11.28 -1.69
N LEU A 166 11.14 -11.83 -2.15
CA LEU A 166 10.93 -13.27 -2.36
C LEU A 166 11.45 -13.77 -3.72
N SER A 167 11.72 -12.89 -4.68
CA SER A 167 12.28 -13.27 -6.00
C SER A 167 13.79 -13.49 -5.98
N GLN A 168 14.45 -13.38 -4.82
CA GLN A 168 15.83 -13.88 -4.63
C GLN A 168 15.93 -15.41 -4.80
N TYR A 169 14.81 -16.14 -4.83
CA TYR A 169 14.76 -17.48 -5.39
C TYR A 169 14.64 -17.44 -6.93
N GLY A 170 15.77 -17.29 -7.60
CA GLY A 170 16.02 -18.06 -8.83
C GLY A 170 15.86 -17.39 -10.19
N ILE A 171 15.60 -16.08 -10.30
CA ILE A 171 15.71 -15.39 -11.60
C ILE A 171 17.13 -14.82 -11.75
N LYS A 172 18.11 -15.70 -12.00
CA LYS A 172 19.31 -15.28 -12.73
C LYS A 172 18.84 -14.90 -14.13
N ASN A 173 18.69 -13.60 -14.39
CA ASN A 173 18.50 -13.12 -15.75
C ASN A 173 19.64 -13.67 -16.62
N LYS A 174 19.29 -14.55 -17.56
CA LYS A 174 20.20 -15.17 -18.54
C LYS A 174 20.80 -14.15 -19.53
N TYR A 175 20.51 -12.86 -19.32
CA TYR A 175 21.02 -11.71 -20.05
C TYR A 175 21.95 -10.88 -19.14
N GLY A 176 23.08 -11.45 -18.72
CA GLY A 176 24.36 -10.80 -18.37
C GLY A 176 24.43 -9.41 -17.72
N VAL A 177 23.38 -8.84 -17.13
CA VAL A 177 23.41 -7.54 -16.48
C VAL A 177 23.30 -7.78 -14.98
N ILE A 178 24.46 -8.00 -14.36
CA ILE A 178 24.64 -7.81 -12.94
C ILE A 178 24.58 -6.29 -12.70
N SER A 179 23.39 -5.73 -12.51
CA SER A 179 23.28 -4.38 -11.96
C SER A 179 23.42 -4.48 -10.44
N ASN A 180 24.63 -4.29 -9.92
CA ASN A 180 24.91 -4.12 -8.49
C ASN A 180 24.35 -2.81 -7.92
N ASN A 181 23.26 -2.27 -8.45
CA ASN A 181 22.63 -1.05 -7.97
C ASN A 181 21.12 -1.14 -8.18
N LYS A 182 20.36 -0.95 -7.09
CA LYS A 182 18.93 -0.63 -7.01
C LYS A 182 18.07 -1.24 -8.13
N LEU A 183 17.31 -2.28 -7.80
CA LEU A 183 16.12 -2.67 -8.58
C LEU A 183 15.37 -1.37 -8.94
N PRO A 184 15.11 -1.05 -10.22
CA PRO A 184 14.53 0.22 -10.57
C PRO A 184 13.17 0.31 -9.88
N SER A 185 13.01 1.31 -9.00
CA SER A 185 11.79 1.59 -8.22
C SER A 185 10.52 1.73 -9.07
N ASN A 186 10.66 1.80 -10.40
CA ASN A 186 9.60 2.01 -11.36
C ASN A 186 9.18 0.74 -12.12
N ALA A 187 9.87 -0.40 -11.96
CA ALA A 187 9.61 -1.61 -12.74
C ALA A 187 8.27 -2.30 -12.41
N THR A 188 7.72 -2.08 -11.21
CA THR A 188 6.43 -2.66 -10.78
C THR A 188 5.25 -1.72 -11.01
N PHE A 189 5.46 -0.43 -11.35
CA PHE A 189 4.35 0.51 -11.51
C PHE A 189 3.40 0.09 -12.64
N CYS A 190 2.12 -0.01 -12.32
CA CYS A 190 1.06 -0.38 -13.25
C CYS A 190 -0.12 0.54 -13.00
N ALA A 191 -0.40 1.43 -13.95
CA ALA A 191 -1.51 2.38 -13.86
C ALA A 191 -2.86 1.68 -13.66
N VAL A 192 -3.04 0.49 -14.24
CA VAL A 192 -4.26 -0.32 -14.07
C VAL A 192 -4.38 -0.83 -12.63
N THR A 193 -3.30 -1.38 -12.06
CA THR A 193 -3.27 -1.83 -10.67
C THR A 193 -3.53 -0.68 -9.70
N CYS A 194 -2.85 0.44 -9.91
CA CYS A 194 -3.05 1.65 -9.12
C CYS A 194 -4.50 2.16 -9.24
N GLY A 195 -5.04 2.23 -10.45
CA GLY A 195 -6.43 2.64 -10.69
C GLY A 195 -7.45 1.76 -9.97
N ILE A 196 -7.24 0.44 -9.93
CA ILE A 196 -8.10 -0.49 -9.19
C ILE A 196 -7.99 -0.26 -7.69
N ILE A 197 -6.78 -0.16 -7.13
CA ILE A 197 -6.59 0.11 -5.70
C ILE A 197 -7.30 1.42 -5.30
N ARG A 198 -7.07 2.50 -6.06
CA ARG A 198 -7.71 3.80 -5.81
C ARG A 198 -9.23 3.71 -5.88
N SER A 199 -9.76 3.04 -6.90
CA SER A 199 -11.21 2.83 -7.05
C SER A 199 -11.81 2.06 -5.89
N MET A 200 -11.14 1.00 -5.43
CA MET A 200 -11.60 0.19 -4.30
C MET A 200 -11.53 0.94 -2.96
N VAL A 201 -10.43 1.66 -2.70
CA VAL A 201 -10.29 2.52 -1.51
C VAL A 201 -11.38 3.61 -1.49
N ALA A 202 -11.65 4.25 -2.64
CA ALA A 202 -12.73 5.23 -2.74
C ALA A 202 -14.12 4.63 -2.45
N GLN A 203 -14.36 3.39 -2.88
CA GLN A 203 -15.65 2.72 -2.73
C GLN A 203 -15.85 2.11 -1.33
N ARG A 204 -14.77 1.76 -0.63
CA ARG A 204 -14.80 1.04 0.65
C ARG A 204 -14.09 1.84 1.73
N ARG A 205 -14.86 2.63 2.46
CA ARG A 205 -14.35 3.36 3.63
C ARG A 205 -13.86 2.38 4.71
N GLY A 206 -12.75 2.73 5.35
CA GLY A 206 -12.10 1.95 6.39
C GLY A 206 -11.12 0.89 5.87
N LEU A 207 -10.98 0.72 4.57
CA LEU A 207 -10.09 -0.27 3.96
C LEU A 207 -8.61 -0.02 4.29
N VAL A 208 -8.16 1.24 4.12
CA VAL A 208 -6.77 1.63 4.42
C VAL A 208 -6.53 1.62 5.93
N ALA A 209 -7.50 2.11 6.71
CA ALA A 209 -7.42 2.05 8.16
C ALA A 209 -7.24 0.61 8.67
N MET A 210 -7.98 -0.35 8.11
CA MET A 210 -7.86 -1.76 8.46
C MET A 210 -6.50 -2.33 8.06
N MET A 211 -5.99 -2.03 6.86
CA MET A 211 -4.65 -2.49 6.46
C MET A 211 -3.55 -1.98 7.39
N ILE A 212 -3.60 -0.70 7.76
CA ILE A 212 -2.65 -0.05 8.67
C ILE A 212 -2.77 -0.67 10.07
N LYS A 213 -3.99 -0.87 10.57
CA LYS A 213 -4.26 -1.53 11.85
C LYS A 213 -3.69 -2.96 11.87
N GLN A 214 -3.75 -3.69 10.76
CA GLN A 214 -3.17 -5.03 10.60
C GLN A 214 -1.64 -5.03 10.34
N GLY A 215 -0.93 -3.97 10.70
CA GLY A 215 0.53 -3.90 10.58
C GLY A 215 1.02 -3.92 9.13
N LEU A 216 0.56 -2.95 8.32
CA LEU A 216 1.12 -2.77 6.98
C LEU A 216 2.59 -2.34 7.05
N SER A 217 3.44 -2.83 6.14
CA SER A 217 4.86 -2.46 6.10
C SER A 217 5.03 -0.95 5.81
N ASN A 218 6.18 -0.39 6.17
CA ASN A 218 6.45 1.02 5.89
C ASN A 218 6.50 1.34 4.39
N ASN A 219 7.09 0.45 3.58
CA ASN A 219 7.16 0.61 2.12
C ASN A 219 5.75 0.61 1.49
N ALA A 220 4.88 -0.25 1.99
CA ALA A 220 3.49 -0.31 1.55
C ALA A 220 2.70 0.93 1.97
N VAL A 221 2.95 1.47 3.18
CA VAL A 221 2.36 2.76 3.58
C VAL A 221 2.89 3.91 2.71
N ASP A 222 4.20 3.96 2.45
CA ASP A 222 4.80 4.99 1.58
C ASP A 222 4.19 4.93 0.17
N TRP A 223 4.01 3.73 -0.38
CA TRP A 223 3.34 3.54 -1.66
C TRP A 223 1.88 4.03 -1.66
N ILE A 224 1.11 3.73 -0.60
CA ILE A 224 -0.27 4.23 -0.45
C ILE A 224 -0.30 5.75 -0.41
N VAL A 225 0.58 6.36 0.39
CA VAL A 225 0.69 7.82 0.56
C VAL A 225 1.09 8.51 -0.75
N GLU A 226 1.93 7.86 -1.57
CA GLU A 226 2.33 8.43 -2.86
C GLU A 226 1.22 8.31 -3.92
N PHE A 227 0.58 7.15 -4.02
CA PHE A 227 -0.24 6.80 -5.19
C PHE A 227 -1.75 6.78 -4.95
N VAL A 228 -2.21 6.74 -3.69
CA VAL A 228 -3.62 6.54 -3.31
C VAL A 228 -4.12 7.69 -2.43
N PRO A 229 -4.32 8.90 -2.99
CA PRO A 229 -4.80 10.04 -2.22
C PRO A 229 -6.20 9.86 -1.63
N GLU A 230 -6.97 8.91 -2.16
CA GLU A 230 -8.27 8.51 -1.61
C GLU A 230 -8.13 7.95 -0.19
N CYS A 231 -6.94 7.55 0.27
CA CYS A 231 -6.73 7.08 1.63
C CYS A 231 -7.11 8.10 2.72
N LEU A 232 -7.13 9.40 2.42
CA LEU A 232 -7.57 10.43 3.36
C LEU A 232 -9.06 10.28 3.74
N SER A 233 -9.89 9.63 2.90
CA SER A 233 -11.29 9.37 3.25
C SER A 233 -11.47 8.47 4.47
N ASP A 234 -10.42 7.72 4.82
CA ASP A 234 -10.39 6.84 5.98
C ASP A 234 -9.95 7.53 7.28
N ALA A 235 -9.71 8.84 7.26
CA ALA A 235 -9.26 9.62 8.42
C ALA A 235 -10.08 9.34 9.68
N ARG A 236 -11.42 9.27 9.57
CA ARG A 236 -12.29 8.99 10.73
C ARG A 236 -12.01 7.61 11.35
N TYR A 237 -11.79 6.58 10.53
CA TYR A 237 -11.49 5.23 11.01
C TYR A 237 -10.09 5.15 11.63
N LEU A 238 -9.12 5.87 11.05
CA LEU A 238 -7.79 6.01 11.62
C LEU A 238 -7.83 6.73 12.98
N CYS A 239 -8.58 7.83 13.10
CA CYS A 239 -8.81 8.49 14.39
C CYS A 239 -9.43 7.53 15.42
N THR A 240 -10.40 6.70 15.02
CA THR A 240 -10.96 5.66 15.91
C THR A 240 -9.89 4.67 16.35
N CYS A 241 -9.02 4.21 15.44
CA CYS A 241 -7.89 3.33 15.79
C CYS A 241 -6.95 3.98 16.80
N LEU A 242 -6.74 5.30 16.70
CA LEU A 242 -5.85 6.05 17.56
C LEU A 242 -6.47 6.43 18.90
N SER A 243 -7.79 6.58 19.01
CA SER A 243 -8.47 7.08 20.21
C SER A 243 -9.10 6.00 21.07
N ASP A 244 -9.55 4.89 20.48
CA ASP A 244 -10.30 3.87 21.21
C ASP A 244 -9.37 2.82 21.82
N GLU A 245 -9.31 2.83 23.16
CA GLU A 245 -8.53 1.90 23.99
C GLU A 245 -8.99 0.44 23.84
N ARG A 246 -10.21 0.20 23.32
CA ARG A 246 -10.74 -1.14 23.05
C ARG A 246 -10.17 -1.76 21.78
N ASN A 247 -9.34 -1.04 21.02
CA ASN A 247 -8.78 -1.56 19.78
C ASN A 247 -7.66 -2.60 19.95
N PHE A 248 -7.32 -2.97 21.20
CA PHE A 248 -6.30 -3.97 21.54
C PHE A 248 -4.92 -3.72 20.90
N LEU A 249 -4.62 -2.46 20.53
CA LEU A 249 -3.30 -2.09 20.02
C LEU A 249 -2.34 -1.90 21.18
N THR A 250 -1.17 -2.52 21.08
CA THR A 250 -0.01 -2.20 21.93
C THR A 250 0.43 -0.75 21.67
N ALA A 251 1.23 -0.19 22.57
CA ALA A 251 1.74 1.17 22.39
C ALA A 251 2.61 1.32 21.13
N SER A 252 3.37 0.27 20.75
CA SER A 252 4.19 0.26 19.54
C SER A 252 3.34 0.27 18.26
N GLU A 253 2.27 -0.53 18.24
CA GLU A 253 1.32 -0.59 17.13
C GLU A 253 0.53 0.72 17.01
N ARG A 254 0.05 1.28 18.14
CA ARG A 254 -0.64 2.57 18.16
C ARG A 254 0.23 3.69 17.58
N LEU A 255 1.54 3.69 17.89
CA LEU A 255 2.49 4.63 17.31
C LEU A 255 2.77 4.37 15.82
N ALA A 256 2.76 3.12 15.37
CA ALA A 256 2.86 2.79 13.94
C ALA A 256 1.62 3.24 13.15
N VAL A 257 0.42 3.09 13.72
CA VAL A 257 -0.82 3.64 13.14
C VAL A 257 -0.74 5.17 13.11
N ALA A 258 -0.22 5.81 14.15
CA ALA A 258 -0.05 7.26 14.20
C ALA A 258 0.95 7.76 13.15
N ASP A 259 2.06 7.04 12.93
CA ASP A 259 3.02 7.35 11.87
C ASP A 259 2.39 7.31 10.47
N ALA A 260 1.66 6.23 10.16
CA ALA A 260 0.97 6.12 8.87
C ALA A 260 -0.12 7.20 8.70
N SER A 261 -0.90 7.44 9.76
CA SER A 261 -1.96 8.45 9.79
C SER A 261 -1.42 9.87 9.58
N LEU A 262 -0.31 10.21 10.23
CA LEU A 262 0.36 11.49 10.08
C LEU A 262 0.88 11.66 8.65
N ARG A 263 1.53 10.66 8.07
CA ARG A 263 2.02 10.72 6.69
C ARG A 263 0.89 10.95 5.68
N ILE A 264 -0.25 10.27 5.86
CA ILE A 264 -1.47 10.50 5.06
C ILE A 264 -1.97 11.95 5.21
N ALA A 265 -2.11 12.44 6.44
CA ALA A 265 -2.57 13.80 6.72
C ALA A 265 -1.63 14.85 6.13
N THR A 266 -0.31 14.66 6.25
CA THR A 266 0.69 15.58 5.70
C THR A 266 0.69 15.57 4.18
N ALA A 267 0.66 14.40 3.53
CA ALA A 267 0.75 14.31 2.07
C ALA A 267 -0.52 14.78 1.35
N HIS A 268 -1.70 14.60 1.96
CA HIS A 268 -2.98 14.85 1.31
C HIS A 268 -3.86 15.89 1.99
N GLY A 269 -3.45 16.42 3.14
CA GLY A 269 -4.30 17.29 3.95
C GLY A 269 -4.75 18.58 3.26
N TYR A 270 -3.93 19.10 2.34
CA TYR A 270 -4.29 20.25 1.50
C TYR A 270 -5.56 20.03 0.64
N ARG A 271 -6.00 18.78 0.44
CA ARG A 271 -7.21 18.45 -0.31
C ARG A 271 -8.47 18.53 0.53
N ASN A 272 -8.36 18.30 1.84
CA ASN A 272 -9.49 18.32 2.76
C ASN A 272 -9.01 18.49 4.20
N GLU A 273 -8.88 19.75 4.62
CA GLU A 273 -8.41 20.10 5.96
C GLU A 273 -9.34 19.57 7.06
N SER A 274 -10.65 19.51 6.81
CA SER A 274 -11.63 19.02 7.80
C SER A 274 -11.42 17.55 8.19
N LEU A 275 -10.81 16.75 7.31
CA LEU A 275 -10.43 15.36 7.59
C LEU A 275 -9.00 15.27 8.11
N ALA A 276 -8.10 16.10 7.59
CA ALA A 276 -6.69 16.04 7.91
C ALA A 276 -6.36 16.60 9.29
N GLN A 277 -7.00 17.68 9.72
CA GLN A 277 -6.73 18.32 11.01
C GLN A 277 -6.99 17.37 12.19
N PRO A 278 -8.16 16.69 12.30
CA PRO A 278 -8.37 15.73 13.39
C PRO A 278 -7.40 14.55 13.34
N LEU A 279 -7.07 14.07 12.14
CA LEU A 279 -6.13 12.95 11.95
C LEU A 279 -4.72 13.31 12.39
N LEU A 280 -4.27 14.51 12.02
CA LEU A 280 -2.97 15.04 12.40
C LEU A 280 -2.90 15.26 13.91
N TYR A 281 -3.93 15.87 14.50
CA TYR A 281 -4.04 16.07 15.95
C TYR A 281 -3.98 14.74 16.71
N SER A 282 -4.79 13.75 16.34
CA SER A 282 -4.79 12.42 16.98
C SER A 282 -3.42 11.74 16.86
N SER A 283 -2.76 11.87 15.72
CA SER A 283 -1.44 11.28 15.49
C SER A 283 -0.36 11.96 16.34
N LEU A 284 -0.38 13.29 16.43
CA LEU A 284 0.53 14.07 17.29
C LEU A 284 0.29 13.79 18.78
N SER A 285 -0.96 13.60 19.20
CA SER A 285 -1.30 13.22 20.57
C SER A 285 -0.64 11.89 20.95
N VAL A 286 -0.68 10.89 20.07
CA VAL A 286 0.00 9.60 20.27
C VAL A 286 1.52 9.75 20.27
N LEU A 287 2.09 10.58 19.40
CA LEU A 287 3.52 10.88 19.39
C LEU A 287 3.99 11.44 20.75
N ILE A 288 3.26 12.43 21.27
CA ILE A 288 3.57 13.09 22.53
C ILE A 288 3.42 12.13 23.71
N SER A 289 2.32 11.37 23.78
CA SER A 289 2.10 10.41 24.86
C SER A 289 3.09 9.25 24.84
N SER A 290 3.64 8.91 23.67
CA SER A 290 4.65 7.86 23.51
C SER A 290 6.08 8.33 23.79
N PHE A 291 6.31 9.60 24.14
CA PHE A 291 7.65 10.17 24.30
C PHE A 291 8.54 9.34 25.25
N PHE A 292 8.04 8.99 26.44
CA PHE A 292 8.82 8.22 27.41
C PHE A 292 9.07 6.78 26.96
N LEU A 293 8.17 6.19 26.17
CA LEU A 293 8.36 4.85 25.58
C LEU A 293 9.51 4.84 24.57
N VAL A 294 9.65 5.92 23.80
CA VAL A 294 10.72 6.12 22.80
C VAL A 294 12.09 6.31 23.45
N LEU A 295 12.12 6.90 24.66
CA LEU A 295 13.34 7.04 25.46
C LEU A 295 13.73 5.74 26.18
N GLY A 296 12.75 4.91 26.49
CA GLY A 296 12.91 3.71 27.30
C GLY A 296 12.91 3.99 28.82
N PRO A 297 12.91 2.94 29.65
CA PRO A 297 12.94 3.07 31.11
C PRO A 297 14.24 3.73 31.62
N VAL A 298 14.13 4.48 32.73
CA VAL A 298 15.29 5.09 33.42
C VAL A 298 16.05 4.00 34.19
N GLY A 299 17.38 4.01 34.11
CA GLY A 299 18.24 3.08 34.86
C GLY A 299 18.36 1.67 34.26
N VAL A 300 17.70 1.41 33.13
CA VAL A 300 17.69 0.11 32.44
C VAL A 300 18.28 0.28 31.04
N ALA A 301 18.87 -0.76 30.47
CA ALA A 301 19.38 -0.71 29.10
C ALA A 301 18.24 -0.39 28.10
N VAL A 302 18.57 0.35 27.03
CA VAL A 302 17.61 0.95 26.07
C VAL A 302 16.82 -0.09 25.25
N ASN A 303 17.04 -1.40 25.45
CA ASN A 303 16.50 -2.48 24.61
C ASN A 303 15.88 -3.62 25.44
N VAL A 304 15.39 -3.34 26.65
CA VAL A 304 14.85 -4.37 27.56
C VAL A 304 13.38 -4.67 27.30
N LEU A 305 12.66 -3.76 26.63
CA LEU A 305 11.27 -3.97 26.26
C LEU A 305 11.21 -4.66 24.89
N CYS A 306 11.22 -5.99 24.91
CA CYS A 306 10.99 -6.79 23.71
C CYS A 306 9.52 -7.15 23.57
N GLU A 307 9.03 -7.14 22.34
CA GLU A 307 7.71 -7.66 21.99
C GLU A 307 7.75 -9.19 22.14
N LYS A 308 6.80 -9.77 22.90
CA LYS A 308 6.84 -11.19 23.30
C LYS A 308 6.87 -12.16 22.11
N GLU A 309 6.24 -11.77 21.00
CA GLU A 309 6.06 -12.64 19.84
C GLU A 309 7.22 -12.54 18.83
N THR A 310 7.76 -11.34 18.64
CA THR A 310 8.77 -11.07 17.61
C THR A 310 10.19 -10.99 18.17
N GLY A 311 10.33 -10.76 19.48
CA GLY A 311 11.61 -10.46 20.12
C GLY A 311 12.18 -9.09 19.74
N GLU A 312 11.44 -8.28 18.96
CA GLU A 312 11.90 -6.95 18.53
C GLU A 312 11.89 -5.95 19.68
N ASP A 313 12.88 -5.07 19.67
CA ASP A 313 12.99 -3.96 20.61
C ASP A 313 11.90 -2.90 20.33
N ILE A 314 10.95 -2.81 21.25
CA ILE A 314 9.82 -1.87 21.20
C ILE A 314 10.32 -0.43 21.20
N THR A 315 11.33 -0.11 22.00
CA THR A 315 11.88 1.25 22.10
C THR A 315 12.53 1.67 20.78
N GLN A 316 13.24 0.76 20.11
CA GLN A 316 13.81 1.03 18.78
C GLN A 316 12.73 1.21 17.70
N LYS A 317 11.70 0.34 17.70
CA LYS A 317 10.54 0.43 16.80
C LYS A 317 9.82 1.78 16.97
N CYS A 318 9.56 2.17 18.22
CA CYS A 318 8.95 3.45 18.55
C CYS A 318 9.81 4.64 18.12
N ARG A 319 11.13 4.59 18.38
CA ARG A 319 12.06 5.66 17.94
C ARG A 319 12.04 5.84 16.43
N LYS A 320 12.06 4.76 15.66
CA LYS A 320 12.01 4.81 14.20
C LYS A 320 10.72 5.49 13.72
N SER A 321 9.58 5.13 14.30
CA SER A 321 8.29 5.77 14.00
C SER A 321 8.28 7.25 14.36
N THR A 322 8.76 7.62 15.55
CA THR A 322 8.86 9.02 15.99
C THR A 322 9.70 9.87 15.03
N LEU A 323 10.89 9.42 14.66
CA LEU A 323 11.75 10.17 13.74
C LEU A 323 11.15 10.28 12.35
N ARG A 324 10.46 9.23 11.88
CA ARG A 324 9.74 9.29 10.60
C ARG A 324 8.59 10.30 10.64
N MET A 325 7.83 10.32 11.72
CA MET A 325 6.77 11.30 11.94
C MET A 325 7.32 12.72 11.88
N LEU A 326 8.41 13.00 12.61
CA LEU A 326 9.06 14.31 12.58
C LEU A 326 9.57 14.68 11.17
N ASN A 327 10.17 13.75 10.45
CA ASN A 327 10.61 13.99 9.07
C ASN A 327 9.43 14.23 8.13
N ALA A 328 8.31 13.52 8.29
CA ALA A 328 7.12 13.72 7.47
C ALA A 328 6.55 15.13 7.64
N LEU A 329 6.52 15.66 8.87
CA LEU A 329 6.01 17.00 9.17
C LEU A 329 6.78 18.12 8.44
N GLN A 330 8.05 17.91 8.08
CA GLN A 330 8.84 18.86 7.28
C GLN A 330 8.23 19.10 5.89
N ASN A 331 7.45 18.14 5.39
CA ASN A 331 6.82 18.22 4.07
C ASN A 331 5.48 18.97 4.07
N ILE A 332 5.02 19.49 5.23
CA ILE A 332 3.85 20.38 5.27
C ILE A 332 4.27 21.69 4.59
N SER A 333 3.92 21.80 3.31
CA SER A 333 4.26 22.94 2.46
C SER A 333 3.90 24.26 3.14
N SER A 334 4.88 25.16 3.24
CA SER A 334 4.73 26.50 3.83
C SER A 334 3.65 27.36 3.16
N SER A 335 3.14 26.96 1.99
CA SER A 335 2.17 27.72 1.19
C SER A 335 0.73 27.19 1.20
N LYS A 336 0.40 26.07 1.86
CA LYS A 336 -0.85 25.34 1.53
C LYS A 336 -1.87 25.11 2.66
N SER A 337 -1.53 25.28 3.93
CA SER A 337 -2.51 25.15 5.03
C SER A 337 -2.00 25.70 6.35
N ASP A 338 -2.44 26.90 6.76
CA ASP A 338 -2.05 27.49 8.04
C ASP A 338 -2.67 26.76 9.24
N VAL A 339 -3.85 26.18 9.06
CA VAL A 339 -4.52 25.36 10.09
C VAL A 339 -3.66 24.16 10.47
N LEU A 340 -3.17 23.41 9.48
CA LEU A 340 -2.32 22.24 9.77
C LEU A 340 -0.98 22.65 10.40
N LYS A 341 -0.36 23.77 9.96
CA LYS A 341 0.86 24.27 10.60
C LYS A 341 0.66 24.60 12.07
N ASN A 342 -0.45 25.26 12.41
CA ASN A 342 -0.75 25.65 13.78
C ASN A 342 -0.87 24.42 14.69
N GLU A 343 -1.57 23.36 14.24
CA GLU A 343 -1.66 22.11 14.98
C GLU A 343 -0.28 21.47 15.22
N VAL A 344 0.57 21.47 14.19
CA VAL A 344 1.93 20.93 14.31
C VAL A 344 2.76 21.77 15.27
N ALA A 345 2.69 23.11 15.17
CA ALA A 345 3.42 24.01 16.05
C ALA A 345 3.02 23.78 17.53
N ILE A 346 1.73 23.64 17.82
CA ILE A 346 1.23 23.32 19.15
C ILE A 346 1.73 21.95 19.62
N GLY A 347 1.63 20.92 18.78
CA GLY A 347 2.07 19.57 19.12
C GLY A 347 3.58 19.48 19.37
N LEU A 348 4.39 20.08 18.50
CA LEU A 348 5.85 20.14 18.62
C LEU A 348 6.30 21.01 19.79
N GLY A 349 5.58 22.09 20.11
CA GLY A 349 5.83 22.88 21.31
C GLY A 349 5.73 22.05 22.60
N LYS A 350 4.76 21.13 22.68
CA LYS A 350 4.65 20.17 23.80
C LYS A 350 5.83 19.18 23.82
N LEU A 351 6.25 18.70 22.65
CA LEU A 351 7.40 17.79 22.53
C LEU A 351 8.72 18.47 22.94
N ILE A 352 8.90 19.75 22.59
CA ILE A 352 10.00 20.61 23.05
C ILE A 352 10.00 20.69 24.58
N THR A 353 8.85 20.94 25.20
CA THR A 353 8.73 20.99 26.66
C THR A 353 9.16 19.67 27.31
N HIS A 354 8.76 18.52 26.76
CA HIS A 354 9.20 17.20 27.25
C HIS A 354 10.72 16.99 27.12
N CYS A 355 11.33 17.43 26.03
CA CYS A 355 12.77 17.37 25.85
C CYS A 355 13.52 18.27 26.86
N LYS A 356 13.00 19.48 27.14
CA LYS A 356 13.57 20.38 28.17
C LYS A 356 13.49 19.76 29.56
N SER A 357 12.35 19.16 29.93
CA SER A 357 12.20 18.53 31.25
C SER A 357 13.18 17.38 31.49
N GLU A 358 13.53 16.62 30.44
CA GLU A 358 14.58 15.58 30.53
C GLU A 358 15.98 16.17 30.66
N GLY A 359 16.25 17.33 30.04
CA GLY A 359 17.53 18.05 30.17
C GLY A 359 17.80 18.57 31.58
N VAL A 360 16.74 18.86 32.35
CA VAL A 360 16.82 19.36 33.74
C VAL A 360 17.09 18.25 34.76
N MET A 361 16.93 16.97 34.39
CA MET A 361 17.26 15.81 35.24
C MET A 361 18.78 15.59 35.33
N GLY A 362 19.50 16.60 35.82
CA GLY A 362 20.92 16.54 36.16
C GLY A 362 21.13 15.59 37.34
N GLY A 363 21.95 14.55 37.14
CA GLY A 363 22.38 13.66 38.23
C GLY A 363 22.56 12.19 37.85
N VAL A 364 21.92 11.72 36.77
CA VAL A 364 22.05 10.30 36.38
C VAL A 364 23.32 10.09 35.55
N THR A 365 24.34 9.49 36.14
CA THR A 365 25.60 9.10 35.49
C THR A 365 25.52 7.66 34.97
N GLY A 366 26.17 7.36 33.85
CA GLY A 366 26.23 6.00 33.26
C GLY A 366 25.92 5.92 31.76
N VAL A 367 26.24 4.77 31.15
CA VAL A 367 26.10 4.53 29.70
C VAL A 367 24.65 4.64 29.22
N ALA A 368 23.69 4.12 30.00
CA ALA A 368 22.26 4.20 29.68
C ALA A 368 21.75 5.65 29.68
N ALA A 369 22.15 6.46 30.67
CA ALA A 369 21.82 7.89 30.73
C ALA A 369 22.43 8.67 29.56
N LYS A 370 23.68 8.36 29.18
CA LYS A 370 24.33 8.97 28.01
C LYS A 370 23.58 8.63 26.71
N ARG A 371 23.16 7.38 26.51
CA ARG A 371 22.36 6.97 25.35
C ARG A 371 21.00 7.67 25.33
N ARG A 372 20.30 7.77 26.47
CA ARG A 372 19.03 8.52 26.58
C ARG A 372 19.20 9.98 26.17
N LYS A 373 20.25 10.67 26.63
CA LYS A 373 20.55 12.06 26.24
C LYS A 373 20.77 12.25 24.74
N VAL A 374 21.44 11.30 24.08
CA VAL A 374 21.63 11.34 22.61
C VAL A 374 20.28 11.30 21.89
N VAL A 375 19.35 10.49 22.38
CA VAL A 375 18.02 10.31 21.78
C VAL A 375 17.13 11.52 21.99
N VAL A 376 17.13 12.06 23.21
CA VAL A 376 16.43 13.33 23.51
C VAL A 376 16.97 14.43 22.60
N LYS A 377 18.29 14.51 22.42
CA LYS A 377 18.91 15.47 21.51
C LYS A 377 18.49 15.25 20.05
N GLU A 378 18.43 14.00 19.59
CA GLU A 378 17.99 13.69 18.23
C GLU A 378 16.54 14.12 17.97
N ILE A 379 15.64 13.83 18.91
CA ILE A 379 14.22 14.24 18.86
C ILE A 379 14.11 15.77 18.91
N TRP A 380 14.85 16.41 19.82
CA TRP A 380 14.93 17.87 19.92
C TRP A 380 15.38 18.50 18.60
N ASP A 381 16.53 18.10 18.08
CA ASP A 381 17.10 18.66 16.86
C ASP A 381 16.14 18.47 15.67
N ALA A 382 15.49 17.30 15.55
CA ALA A 382 14.47 17.05 14.54
C ALA A 382 13.24 17.95 14.71
N THR A 383 12.80 18.18 15.94
CA THR A 383 11.65 19.03 16.25
C THR A 383 11.93 20.50 15.92
N ILE A 384 13.09 21.01 16.31
CA ILE A 384 13.53 22.38 16.01
C ILE A 384 13.64 22.57 14.49
N ARG A 385 14.21 21.60 13.76
CA ARG A 385 14.25 21.64 12.29
C ARG A 385 12.86 21.81 11.69
N VAL A 386 11.87 21.00 12.12
CA VAL A 386 10.50 21.10 11.63
C VAL A 386 9.89 22.46 11.96
N MET A 387 10.00 22.94 13.21
CA MET A 387 9.46 24.24 13.63
C MET A 387 10.01 25.39 12.79
N ASN A 388 11.32 25.37 12.50
CA ASN A 388 11.97 26.35 11.64
C ASN A 388 11.43 26.28 10.20
N THR A 389 11.20 25.08 9.66
CA THR A 389 10.59 24.91 8.32
C THR A 389 9.16 25.45 8.25
N LEU A 390 8.41 25.37 9.36
CA LEU A 390 7.04 25.89 9.45
C LEU A 390 6.98 27.41 9.63
N GLY A 391 8.13 28.07 9.89
CA GLY A 391 8.20 29.49 10.21
C GLY A 391 7.67 29.84 11.61
N ALA A 392 7.55 28.85 12.49
CA ALA A 392 7.16 29.08 13.87
C ALA A 392 8.37 29.60 14.67
N GLN A 393 8.22 30.77 15.30
CA GLN A 393 9.21 31.27 16.26
C GLN A 393 9.08 30.46 17.56
N ILE A 394 10.20 29.91 18.04
CA ILE A 394 10.30 29.06 19.24
C ILE A 394 10.64 29.90 20.47
#